data_AF-A0AAV5V9Y0-F1
#
_entry.id   AF-A0AAV5V9Y0-F1
#
_cell.length_a   1.000
_cell.length_b   1.000
_cell.length_c   1.000
_cell.angle_alpha   90.00
_cell.angle_beta   90.00
_cell.angle_gamma   90.00
#
_symmetry.space_group_name_H-M   'P 1'
#
loop_
_entity.id
_entity.type
_entity.pdbx_description
1 polymer ?
#
loop_
_entity_poly.entity_id
_entity_poly.type
_entity_poly.pdbx_seq_one_letter_code
_entity_poly.pdbx_strand_id
1 'polypeptide(L)'
;ISPQWVVTSFSAINIPNVKDTSFRVQAGVIDHTNTTEQYEQFIPIQDLQYIAGFDATQHFNDIALVHLSKPLRFNDYVQPVCLPSSDDIAV
;
A
#
# COMPACT_ATOMS: atom_id res chain seq x y z
N ILE A 1 -4.56 -4.80 1.72
CA ILE A 1 -5.22 -6.06 1.25
C ILE A 1 -5.19 -7.17 2.30
N SER A 2 -4.24 -7.15 3.21
CA SER A 2 -4.22 -7.99 4.43
C SER A 2 -3.59 -7.17 5.57
N PRO A 3 -3.50 -7.68 6.81
CA PRO A 3 -2.98 -6.90 7.94
C PRO A 3 -1.57 -6.34 7.72
N GLN A 4 -0.73 -7.02 6.94
CA GLN A 4 0.69 -6.66 6.78
C GLN A 4 1.09 -6.37 5.32
N TRP A 5 0.12 -6.38 4.39
CA TRP A 5 0.35 -6.15 2.97
C TRP A 5 -0.58 -5.08 2.40
N VAL A 6 0.03 -4.08 1.76
CA VAL A 6 -0.64 -2.99 1.04
C VAL A 6 -0.26 -3.05 -0.44
N VAL A 7 -1.23 -2.83 -1.32
CA VAL A 7 -1.00 -2.69 -2.77
C VAL A 7 -0.91 -1.21 -3.08
N THR A 8 0.03 -0.83 -3.95
CA THR A 8 0.17 0.52 -4.50
C THR A 8 0.67 0.43 -5.94
N SER A 9 0.92 1.56 -6.60
CA SER A 9 1.60 1.60 -7.90
C SER A 9 3.12 1.63 -7.73
N PHE A 10 3.84 1.09 -8.71
CA PHE A 10 5.30 1.17 -8.75
C PHE A 10 5.75 2.63 -8.88
N SER A 11 5.12 3.38 -9.77
CA SER A 11 5.42 4.78 -10.07
C SER A 11 5.24 5.73 -8.89
N ALA A 12 4.34 5.43 -7.95
CA ALA A 12 4.11 6.26 -6.77
C ALA A 12 5.16 6.06 -5.67
N ILE A 13 5.75 4.87 -5.59
CA ILE A 13 6.64 4.49 -4.47
C ILE A 13 8.11 4.43 -4.88
N ASN A 14 8.43 4.10 -6.13
CA ASN A 14 9.80 4.09 -6.65
C ASN A 14 10.24 5.50 -7.05
N ILE A 15 10.67 6.29 -6.07
CA ILE A 15 11.10 7.68 -6.26
C ILE A 15 12.64 7.75 -6.35
N PRO A 16 13.22 8.30 -7.43
CA PRO A 16 14.67 8.45 -7.54
C PRO A 16 15.29 9.19 -6.35
N ASN A 17 16.38 8.64 -5.82
CA ASN A 17 17.13 9.18 -4.67
C ASN A 17 16.39 9.18 -3.32
N VAL A 18 15.24 8.53 -3.22
CA VAL A 18 14.54 8.28 -1.95
C VAL A 18 14.77 6.82 -1.57
N LYS A 19 15.11 6.57 -0.31
CA LYS A 19 15.22 5.20 0.21
C LYS A 19 13.85 4.66 0.53
N ASP A 20 13.56 3.44 0.10
CA ASP A 20 12.31 2.71 0.36
C ASP A 20 11.94 2.67 1.85
N THR A 21 12.94 2.56 2.72
CA THR A 21 12.76 2.53 4.19
C THR A 21 12.35 3.87 4.80
N SER A 22 12.33 4.96 4.03
CA SER A 22 11.95 6.30 4.53
C SER A 22 10.43 6.50 4.54
N PHE A 23 9.68 5.66 3.83
CA PHE A 23 8.23 5.73 3.79
C PHE A 23 7.58 5.07 5.01
N ARG A 24 6.34 5.51 5.28
CA ARG A 24 5.43 4.89 6.23
C ARG A 24 4.05 4.84 5.63
N VAL A 25 3.29 3.80 5.96
CA VAL A 25 1.87 3.73 5.66
C VAL A 25 1.10 4.39 6.81
N GLN A 26 0.17 5.28 6.47
CA GLN A 26 -0.82 5.84 7.37
C GLN A 26 -2.18 5.25 6.99
N ALA A 27 -2.87 4.62 7.93
CA ALA A 27 -4.18 4.00 7.73
C ALA A 27 -5.18 4.51 8.76
N GLY A 28 -6.46 4.52 8.38
CA GLY A 28 -7.57 4.96 9.24
C GLY A 28 -7.84 6.47 9.21
N VAL A 29 -7.22 7.23 8.33
CA VAL A 29 -7.41 8.69 8.24
C VAL A 29 -8.84 9.01 7.78
N ILE A 30 -9.50 9.94 8.47
CA ILE A 30 -10.78 10.52 8.02
C ILE A 30 -10.58 11.99 7.67
N ASP A 31 -9.87 12.74 8.53
CA ASP A 31 -9.56 14.14 8.33
C ASP A 31 -8.05 14.39 8.36
N HIS A 32 -7.46 14.60 7.18
CA HIS A 32 -6.03 14.87 7.01
C HIS A 32 -5.52 16.13 7.72
N THR A 33 -6.40 17.03 8.17
CA THR A 33 -6.03 18.22 8.93
C THR A 33 -5.98 17.98 10.45
N ASN A 34 -6.62 16.92 10.92
CA ASN A 34 -6.71 16.57 12.33
C ASN A 34 -5.69 15.50 12.71
N THR A 35 -4.56 15.93 13.28
CA THR A 35 -3.48 15.02 13.67
C THR A 35 -3.72 14.27 14.98
N THR A 36 -4.90 14.42 15.58
CA THR A 36 -5.26 13.83 16.89
C THR A 36 -6.28 12.69 16.78
N GLU A 37 -6.57 12.24 15.56
CA GLU A 37 -7.46 11.11 15.30
C GLU A 37 -6.90 9.81 15.92
N GLN A 38 -7.63 9.29 16.90
CA GLN A 38 -7.22 8.16 17.74
C GLN A 38 -7.20 6.79 17.02
N TYR A 39 -7.80 6.70 15.84
CA TYR A 39 -7.86 5.47 15.04
C TYR A 39 -6.76 5.37 13.98
N GLU A 40 -5.97 6.43 13.78
CA GLU A 40 -4.87 6.42 12.82
C GLU A 40 -3.73 5.49 13.25
N GLN A 41 -3.15 4.81 12.27
CA GLN A 41 -2.02 3.91 12.47
C GLN A 41 -0.90 4.26 11.51
N PHE A 42 0.29 4.54 12.06
CA PHE A 42 1.51 4.79 11.31
C PHE A 42 2.44 3.58 11.39
N ILE A 43 2.64 2.93 10.25
CA ILE A 43 3.42 1.70 10.17
C ILE A 43 4.61 1.90 9.21
N PRO A 44 5.85 1.76 9.68
CA PRO A 44 7.01 1.77 8.81
C PRO A 44 6.99 0.61 7.81
N ILE A 45 7.53 0.85 6.62
CA ILE A 45 7.73 -0.19 5.62
C ILE A 45 8.92 -1.07 6.04
N GLN A 46 8.75 -2.38 5.93
CA GLN A 46 9.85 -3.34 6.10
C GLN A 46 10.50 -3.69 4.77
N ASP A 47 9.70 -3.91 3.73
CA ASP A 47 10.17 -4.33 2.42
C ASP A 47 9.20 -3.88 1.32
N LEU A 48 9.72 -3.76 0.10
CA LEU A 48 8.96 -3.45 -1.11
C LEU A 48 9.19 -4.54 -2.15
N GLN A 49 8.09 -5.04 -2.70
CA GLN A 49 8.13 -6.01 -3.80
C GLN A 49 7.59 -5.36 -5.06
N TYR A 50 8.45 -5.28 -6.07
CA TYR A 50 8.13 -4.76 -7.39
C TYR A 50 7.85 -5.93 -8.34
N ILE A 51 6.78 -5.80 -9.13
CA ILE A 51 6.53 -6.74 -10.23
C ILE A 51 7.43 -6.37 -11.40
N ALA A 52 8.05 -7.38 -12.02
CA ALA A 52 8.92 -7.17 -13.18
C ALA A 52 8.10 -6.69 -14.40
N GLY A 53 8.76 -5.92 -15.26
CA GLY A 53 8.16 -5.49 -16.54
C GLY A 53 7.30 -4.23 -16.43
N PHE A 54 7.56 -3.35 -15.46
CA PHE A 54 7.02 -1.99 -15.47
C PHE A 54 7.44 -1.27 -16.77
N ASP A 55 6.45 -0.76 -17.50
CA ASP A 55 6.65 0.09 -18.68
C ASP A 55 5.82 1.36 -18.51
N ALA A 56 6.49 2.47 -18.23
CA ALA A 56 5.86 3.77 -18.05
C ALA A 56 5.18 4.29 -19.33
N THR A 57 5.63 3.87 -20.52
CA THR A 57 5.08 4.35 -21.79
C THR A 57 3.76 3.68 -22.14
N GLN A 58 3.61 2.41 -21.76
CA GLN A 58 2.39 1.63 -21.99
C GLN A 58 1.53 1.47 -20.73
N HIS A 59 1.97 2.03 -19.59
CA HIS A 59 1.37 1.85 -18.26
C HIS A 59 1.21 0.37 -17.85
N PHE A 60 2.10 -0.50 -18.33
CA PHE A 60 2.09 -1.92 -17.96
C PHE A 60 2.76 -2.14 -16.62
N ASN A 61 2.19 -3.07 -15.83
CA ASN A 61 2.72 -3.54 -14.56
C ASN A 61 3.08 -2.42 -13.57
N ASP A 62 2.30 -1.33 -13.56
CA ASP A 62 2.43 -0.26 -12.57
C ASP A 62 1.81 -0.64 -11.23
N ILE A 63 2.42 -1.64 -10.59
CA ILE A 63 1.95 -2.25 -9.34
C ILE A 63 3.13 -2.63 -8.46
N ALA A 64 2.98 -2.39 -7.16
CA ALA A 64 3.93 -2.75 -6.12
C ALA A 64 3.21 -3.24 -4.86
N LEU A 65 3.87 -4.11 -4.12
CA LEU A 65 3.43 -4.57 -2.81
C LEU A 65 4.33 -4.00 -1.72
N VAL A 66 3.69 -3.46 -0.69
CA VAL A 66 4.34 -2.93 0.50
C VAL A 66 4.18 -3.92 1.64
N HIS A 67 5.29 -4.44 2.15
CA HIS A 67 5.31 -5.26 3.34
C HIS A 67 5.57 -4.40 4.58
N LEU A 68 4.64 -4.42 5.53
CA LEU A 68 4.70 -3.59 6.73
C LEU A 68 5.59 -4.23 7.81
N SER A 69 6.30 -3.41 8.58
CA SER A 69 7.14 -3.87 9.72
C SER A 69 6.37 -4.51 10.86
N LYS A 70 5.07 -4.22 10.97
CA LYS A 70 4.13 -4.83 11.91
C LYS A 70 2.72 -4.81 11.30
N PRO A 71 1.84 -5.74 11.66
CA PRO A 71 0.48 -5.74 11.12
C PRO A 71 -0.31 -4.52 11.60
N LEU A 72 -1.13 -3.98 10.70
CA LEU A 72 -2.24 -3.09 11.03
C LEU A 72 -3.25 -3.81 11.91
N ARG A 73 -3.84 -3.07 12.85
CA ARG A 73 -4.96 -3.54 13.66
C ARG A 73 -6.25 -3.17 12.94
N PHE A 74 -6.98 -4.17 12.45
CA PHE A 74 -8.27 -3.92 11.84
C PHE A 74 -9.30 -3.50 12.89
N ASN A 75 -10.13 -2.54 12.51
CA ASN A 75 -11.21 -1.94 13.31
C ASN A 75 -12.19 -1.24 12.36
N ASP A 76 -13.17 -0.51 12.89
CA ASP A 76 -14.19 0.16 12.06
C ASP A 76 -13.63 1.18 11.05
N TYR A 77 -12.38 1.62 11.24
CA TYR A 77 -11.70 2.62 10.41
C TYR A 77 -10.59 2.03 9.51
N VAL A 78 -10.15 0.80 9.78
CA VAL A 78 -9.10 0.11 9.02
C VAL A 78 -9.58 -1.30 8.70
N GLN A 79 -9.93 -1.52 7.44
CA GLN A 79 -10.35 -2.81 6.92
C GLN A 79 -9.63 -3.11 5.60
N PRO A 80 -9.38 -4.39 5.26
CA PRO A 80 -8.84 -4.75 3.96
C PRO A 80 -9.94 -4.66 2.90
N VAL A 81 -9.53 -4.40 1.66
CA VAL A 81 -10.37 -4.62 0.47
C VAL A 81 -10.11 -6.02 -0.09
N CYS A 82 -11.15 -6.67 -0.60
CA CYS A 82 -11.01 -7.91 -1.36
C CYS A 82 -10.35 -7.63 -2.71
N LEU A 83 -9.50 -8.55 -3.15
CA LEU A 83 -8.99 -8.57 -4.53
C LEU A 83 -9.87 -9.51 -5.37
N PRO A 84 -10.07 -9.21 -6.66
CA PRO A 84 -10.73 -10.14 -7.56
C PRO A 84 -9.93 -11.45 -7.65
N SER A 85 -10.63 -12.56 -7.74
CA SER A 85 -10.03 -13.83 -8.14
C SER A 85 -9.70 -13.84 -9.62
N SER A 86 -8.84 -14.76 -10.06
CA SER A 86 -8.59 -14.98 -11.49
C SER A 86 -9.88 -15.28 -12.27
N ASP A 87 -10.85 -15.89 -11.61
CA ASP A 87 -12.08 -16.39 -12.21
C ASP A 87 -13.14 -15.27 -12.29
N ASP A 88 -12.99 -14.20 -11.51
CA ASP A 88 -13.84 -12.98 -11.59
C ASP A 88 -13.52 -12.14 -12.84
N ILE A 89 -12.40 -12.42 -13.52
CA ILE A 89 -11.98 -11.78 -14.79
C ILE A 89 -12.49 -12.61 -15.99
N ALA A 90 -13.58 -13.37 -15.81
CA ALA A 90 -14.21 -14.12 -16.88
C ALA A 90 -15.01 -13.19 -17.82
N VAL A 91 -14.33 -12.84 -18.92
CA VAL A 91 -14.79 -12.35 -20.24
C VAL A 91 -15.38 -10.94 -20.31
#